data_AF-A0A6J0JB79-F1
#
_entry.id   AF-A0A6J0JB79-F1
#
_cell.length_a   1.000
_cell.length_b   1.000
_cell.length_c   1.000
_cell.angle_alpha   90.00
_cell.angle_beta   90.00
_cell.angle_gamma   90.00
#
_symmetry.space_group_name_H-M   'P 1'
#
loop_
_entity.id
_entity.type
_entity.pdbx_description
1 polymer ?
#
loop_
_entity_poly.entity_id
_entity_poly.type
_entity_poly.pdbx_seq_one_letter_code
_entity_poly.pdbx_strand_id
1 'polypeptide(L)'
;MKGSKANLSTLAEKCKTIIVSNWKGYLNTIKPEDKASIIHTSKVKYVMRRGKPYLWVPESEPHNVNIMFDERGSFSVAHPYPGPLAALLKSVGKVPNRVALTGEIIPVKEKRIEAVNKYVEEAIQSEMRAISDSPYSVRSILSSSDHMYASRCESLKDLVDGGNEKYVIYKFVPSSCMFIDANGANREIDMKVLELSKADPLGAWSTNIVDGINKDESRRRALILFCLYYLDINARDAYMVSVDTKGFDLLGKVPSEEEAGDEYQWREFRFQFEEEVKDVEAFCHQLMEMEQEVVNKFTDHTGL
;
A
#
# COMPACT_ATOMS: atom_id res chain seq x y z
N MET A 1 9.77 3.44 26.76
CA MET A 1 11.00 3.96 26.13
C MET A 1 10.60 4.88 24.99
N LYS A 2 11.01 6.17 25.03
CA LYS A 2 10.77 7.11 23.92
C LYS A 2 11.64 6.67 22.75
N GLY A 3 11.02 6.28 21.63
CA GLY A 3 11.76 5.96 20.40
C GLY A 3 12.62 7.15 19.96
N SER A 4 13.79 6.88 19.38
CA SER A 4 14.66 7.93 18.85
C SER A 4 13.89 8.78 17.84
N LYS A 5 14.18 10.09 17.77
CA LYS A 5 13.52 11.04 16.86
C LYS A 5 13.59 10.60 15.39
N ALA A 6 14.68 9.93 15.00
CA ALA A 6 14.86 9.32 13.67
C ALA A 6 13.83 8.20 13.41
N ASN A 7 13.61 7.31 14.38
CA ASN A 7 12.63 6.22 14.25
C ASN A 7 11.20 6.74 14.13
N LEU A 8 10.87 7.85 14.78
CA LEU A 8 9.55 8.48 14.66
C LEU A 8 9.32 9.12 13.29
N SER A 9 10.36 9.73 12.70
CA SER A 9 10.29 10.29 11.35
C SER A 9 10.07 9.21 10.29
N THR A 10 10.79 8.09 10.40
CA THR A 10 10.63 6.94 9.49
C THR A 10 9.23 6.31 9.61
N LEU A 11 8.68 6.22 10.82
CA LEU A 11 7.32 5.71 11.02
C LEU A 11 6.26 6.65 10.43
N ALA A 12 6.45 7.96 10.55
CA ALA A 12 5.56 8.95 9.94
C ALA A 12 5.57 8.87 8.40
N GLU A 13 6.74 8.69 7.80
CA GLU A 13 6.90 8.41 6.37
C GLU A 13 6.20 7.10 5.96
N LYS A 14 6.38 6.01 6.72
CA LYS A 14 5.64 4.75 6.49
C LYS A 14 4.13 4.95 6.55
N CYS A 15 3.63 5.75 7.50
CA CYS A 15 2.20 6.05 7.59
C CYS A 15 1.71 6.80 6.34
N LYS A 16 2.43 7.83 5.91
CA LYS A 16 2.11 8.58 4.69
C LYS A 16 2.10 7.67 3.47
N THR A 17 3.09 6.79 3.37
CA THR A 17 3.22 5.80 2.30
C THR A 17 2.00 4.89 2.26
N ILE A 18 1.63 4.24 3.38
CA ILE A 18 0.42 3.41 3.46
C ILE A 18 -0.84 4.16 3.01
N ILE A 19 -0.99 5.41 3.44
CA ILE A 19 -2.16 6.24 3.09
C ILE A 19 -2.18 6.57 1.59
N VAL A 20 -1.05 6.76 0.91
CA VAL A 20 -1.05 7.06 -0.53
C VAL A 20 -1.06 5.80 -1.41
N SER A 21 -0.63 4.66 -0.88
CA SER A 21 -0.64 3.37 -1.58
C SER A 21 -2.05 2.79 -1.78
N ASN A 22 -3.03 3.24 -1.01
CA ASN A 22 -4.39 2.70 -1.03
C ASN A 22 -5.42 3.76 -1.45
N TRP A 23 -6.63 3.32 -1.78
CA TRP A 23 -7.79 4.14 -2.15
C TRP A 23 -9.08 3.68 -1.47
N LYS A 24 -8.99 2.66 -0.61
CA LYS A 24 -10.10 2.17 0.22
C LYS A 24 -9.62 2.09 1.67
N GLY A 25 -10.51 2.42 2.59
CA GLY A 25 -10.26 2.30 4.03
C GLY A 25 -11.54 1.97 4.78
N TYR A 26 -11.43 1.68 6.06
CA TYR A 26 -12.58 1.45 6.93
C TYR A 26 -12.90 2.73 7.70
N LEU A 27 -14.11 3.22 7.52
CA LEU A 27 -14.68 4.34 8.25
C LEU A 27 -15.45 3.79 9.45
N ASN A 28 -15.20 4.38 10.62
CA ASN A 28 -15.89 4.06 11.86
C ASN A 28 -16.61 5.31 12.36
N THR A 29 -17.91 5.19 12.62
CA THR A 29 -18.77 6.29 13.11
C THR A 29 -19.60 5.83 14.30
N ILE A 30 -20.07 6.77 15.12
CA ILE A 30 -20.87 6.49 16.32
C ILE A 30 -22.35 6.50 15.96
N LYS A 31 -23.08 5.45 16.35
CA LYS A 31 -24.53 5.39 16.13
C LYS A 31 -25.27 6.35 17.08
N PRO A 32 -26.35 7.03 16.64
CA PRO A 32 -27.03 8.05 17.44
C PRO A 32 -27.83 7.52 18.65
N GLU A 33 -28.32 6.28 18.62
CA GLU A 33 -29.47 5.86 19.45
C GLU A 33 -29.14 5.01 20.68
N ASP A 34 -27.87 4.73 20.97
CA ASP A 34 -27.50 3.79 22.04
C ASP A 34 -26.91 4.49 23.27
N LYS A 35 -27.39 4.09 24.47
CA LYS A 35 -26.82 4.48 25.78
C LYS A 35 -25.33 4.11 25.92
N ALA A 36 -24.85 3.20 25.06
CA ALA A 36 -23.44 2.89 24.86
C ALA A 36 -23.06 3.24 23.43
N SER A 37 -21.90 3.87 23.20
CA SER A 37 -21.45 4.26 21.85
C SER A 37 -21.20 3.03 20.97
N ILE A 38 -22.23 2.57 20.24
CA ILE A 38 -22.09 1.50 19.25
C ILE A 38 -21.40 2.07 18.01
N ILE A 39 -20.35 1.39 17.56
CA ILE A 39 -19.59 1.78 16.37
C ILE A 39 -20.18 1.09 15.14
N HIS A 40 -20.43 1.87 14.09
CA HIS A 40 -20.70 1.35 12.75
C HIS A 40 -19.43 1.46 11.91
N THR A 41 -19.07 0.35 11.25
CA THR A 41 -17.87 0.21 10.42
C THR A 41 -18.24 -0.22 9.02
N SER A 42 -17.79 0.51 8.01
CA SER A 42 -17.90 0.08 6.62
C SER A 42 -16.68 0.52 5.81
N LYS A 43 -16.52 -0.08 4.62
CA LYS A 43 -15.42 0.24 3.71
C LYS A 43 -15.83 1.38 2.79
N VAL A 44 -15.04 2.43 2.75
CA VAL A 44 -15.28 3.62 1.91
C VAL A 44 -14.10 3.85 0.98
N LYS A 45 -14.39 4.43 -0.19
CA LYS A 45 -13.34 4.89 -1.12
C LYS A 45 -12.83 6.26 -0.66
N TYR A 46 -11.55 6.55 -0.89
CA TYR A 46 -10.97 7.84 -0.53
C TYR A 46 -9.86 8.29 -1.48
N VAL A 47 -9.60 9.59 -1.47
CA VAL A 47 -8.45 10.21 -2.14
C VAL A 47 -7.82 11.24 -1.21
N MET A 48 -6.49 11.31 -1.21
CA MET A 48 -5.75 12.33 -0.46
C MET A 48 -5.71 13.65 -1.23
N ARG A 49 -6.09 14.75 -0.58
CA ARG A 49 -5.95 16.10 -1.14
C ARG A 49 -5.45 17.06 -0.08
N ARG A 50 -4.31 17.72 -0.35
CA ARG A 50 -3.63 18.65 0.59
C ARG A 50 -3.42 18.02 1.97
N GLY A 51 -2.96 16.77 1.99
CA GLY A 51 -2.66 16.02 3.22
C GLY A 51 -3.87 15.49 3.99
N LYS A 52 -5.10 15.65 3.49
CA LYS A 52 -6.34 15.18 4.16
C LYS A 52 -7.10 14.16 3.30
N PRO A 53 -7.66 13.10 3.90
CA PRO A 53 -8.53 12.17 3.19
C PRO A 53 -9.87 12.82 2.84
N TYR A 54 -10.29 12.68 1.59
CA TYR A 54 -11.66 12.93 1.14
C TYR A 54 -12.31 11.57 0.91
N LEU A 55 -13.48 11.36 1.49
CA LEU A 55 -14.17 10.07 1.56
C LEU A 55 -15.42 10.12 0.70
N TRP A 56 -15.65 9.07 -0.09
CA TRP A 56 -16.89 8.86 -0.83
C TRP A 56 -17.72 7.81 -0.08
N VAL A 57 -18.80 8.28 0.53
CA VAL A 57 -19.72 7.46 1.32
C VAL A 57 -21.00 7.30 0.51
N PRO A 58 -21.42 6.07 0.15
CA PRO A 58 -22.70 5.86 -0.52
C PRO A 58 -23.86 6.49 0.26
N GLU A 59 -24.83 7.10 -0.42
CA GLU A 59 -26.00 7.71 0.23
C GLU A 59 -26.81 6.72 1.08
N SER A 60 -26.80 5.44 0.68
CA SER A 60 -27.46 4.33 1.39
C SER A 60 -26.78 3.95 2.71
N GLU A 61 -25.53 4.37 2.95
CA GLU A 61 -24.76 3.95 4.12
C GLU A 61 -25.21 4.70 5.40
N PRO A 62 -25.35 3.99 6.54
CA PRO A 62 -25.70 4.60 7.83
C PRO A 62 -24.72 5.70 8.30
N HIS A 63 -23.49 5.70 7.78
CA HIS A 63 -22.50 6.72 8.04
C HIS A 63 -23.04 8.14 7.85
N ASN A 64 -23.86 8.39 6.82
CA ASN A 64 -24.39 9.71 6.54
C ASN A 64 -25.25 10.24 7.70
N VAL A 65 -26.05 9.35 8.29
CA VAL A 65 -26.88 9.67 9.46
C VAL A 65 -26.01 9.84 10.70
N ASN A 66 -25.12 8.89 10.95
CA ASN A 66 -24.24 8.92 12.13
C ASN A 66 -23.43 10.23 12.22
N ILE A 67 -22.85 10.68 11.10
CA ILE A 67 -22.04 11.90 11.02
C ILE A 67 -22.87 13.17 11.30
N MET A 68 -24.17 13.18 10.98
CA MET A 68 -25.05 14.33 11.29
C MET A 68 -25.26 14.51 12.79
N PHE A 69 -25.20 13.44 13.58
CA PHE A 69 -25.38 13.48 15.03
C PHE A 69 -24.05 13.59 15.79
N ASP A 70 -23.00 12.93 15.30
CA ASP A 70 -21.67 12.95 15.88
C ASP A 70 -20.62 12.95 14.77
N GLU A 71 -19.93 14.08 14.61
CA GLU A 71 -18.90 14.24 13.59
C GLU A 71 -17.61 13.46 13.91
N ARG A 72 -17.48 12.91 15.13
CA ARG A 72 -16.29 12.15 15.52
C ARG A 72 -16.30 10.77 14.87
N GLY A 73 -15.13 10.38 14.39
CA GLY A 73 -14.93 9.05 13.86
C GLY A 73 -13.47 8.64 13.81
N SER A 74 -13.26 7.43 13.32
CA SER A 74 -11.92 6.98 12.94
C SER A 74 -11.91 6.43 11.53
N PHE A 75 -10.78 6.57 10.87
CA PHE A 75 -10.55 6.10 9.53
C PHE A 75 -9.27 5.28 9.51
N SER A 76 -9.37 4.02 9.07
CA SER A 76 -8.22 3.11 9.03
C SER A 76 -7.90 2.65 7.62
N VAL A 77 -6.61 2.65 7.31
CA VAL A 77 -6.06 2.27 6.01
C VAL A 77 -5.03 1.17 6.22
N ALA A 78 -5.15 0.09 5.47
CA ALA A 78 -4.14 -0.97 5.46
C ALA A 78 -3.19 -0.77 4.29
N HIS A 79 -1.94 -1.18 4.44
CA HIS A 79 -1.05 -1.35 3.31
C HIS A 79 -1.71 -2.34 2.34
N PRO A 80 -1.86 -1.98 1.06
CA PRO A 80 -2.47 -2.88 0.08
C PRO A 80 -1.58 -4.11 -0.11
N TYR A 81 -2.21 -5.29 -0.17
CA TYR A 81 -1.53 -6.50 -0.61
C TYR A 81 -2.22 -7.06 -1.84
N PRO A 82 -1.46 -7.34 -2.91
CA PRO A 82 -1.94 -8.10 -4.05
C PRO A 82 -2.56 -9.45 -3.64
N GLY A 83 -3.57 -9.90 -4.39
CA GLY A 83 -4.35 -11.10 -4.09
C GLY A 83 -3.50 -12.35 -3.76
N PRO A 84 -2.46 -12.70 -4.56
CA PRO A 84 -1.60 -13.85 -4.27
C PRO A 84 -0.89 -13.77 -2.91
N LEU A 85 -0.51 -12.56 -2.48
CA LEU A 85 0.16 -12.33 -1.19
C LEU A 85 -0.80 -12.39 -0.01
N ALA A 86 -2.06 -12.00 -0.18
CA ALA A 86 -3.01 -11.95 0.92
C ALA A 86 -3.25 -13.33 1.56
N ALA A 87 -3.37 -14.38 0.74
CA ALA A 87 -3.52 -15.75 1.23
C ALA A 87 -2.25 -16.26 1.92
N LEU A 88 -1.08 -15.92 1.36
CA LEU A 88 0.22 -16.31 1.89
C LEU A 88 0.52 -15.62 3.23
N LEU A 89 0.34 -14.30 3.33
CA LEU A 89 0.56 -13.56 4.57
C LEU A 89 -0.38 -14.06 5.67
N LYS A 90 -1.62 -14.40 5.33
CA LYS A 90 -2.57 -15.00 6.27
C LYS A 90 -2.10 -16.37 6.77
N SER A 91 -1.50 -17.22 5.93
CA SER A 91 -1.02 -18.54 6.35
C SER A 91 0.18 -18.46 7.30
N VAL A 92 0.98 -17.40 7.22
CA VAL A 92 2.11 -17.13 8.15
C VAL A 92 1.73 -16.23 9.32
N GLY A 93 0.43 -15.98 9.53
CA GLY A 93 -0.08 -15.18 10.65
C GLY A 93 0.26 -13.69 10.59
N LYS A 94 0.74 -13.17 9.44
CA LYS A 94 1.05 -11.76 9.24
C LYS A 94 -0.16 -11.00 8.73
N VAL A 95 -0.39 -9.82 9.31
CA VAL A 95 -1.42 -8.87 8.85
C VAL A 95 -0.76 -7.63 8.22
N PRO A 96 -1.46 -6.89 7.35
CA PRO A 96 -0.93 -5.64 6.83
C PRO A 96 -0.62 -4.63 7.93
N ASN A 97 0.49 -3.92 7.73
CA ASN A 97 0.72 -2.66 8.41
C ASN A 97 -0.49 -1.74 8.16
N ARG A 98 -0.98 -1.08 9.20
CA ARG A 98 -2.17 -0.24 9.15
C ARG A 98 -1.89 1.12 9.75
N VAL A 99 -2.62 2.11 9.27
CA VAL A 99 -2.70 3.44 9.85
C VAL A 99 -4.12 3.65 10.31
N ALA A 100 -4.31 4.03 11.57
CA ALA A 100 -5.59 4.43 12.13
C ALA A 100 -5.55 5.92 12.47
N LEU A 101 -6.46 6.68 11.87
CA LEU A 101 -6.64 8.10 12.12
C LEU A 101 -7.90 8.29 12.96
N THR A 102 -7.87 9.16 13.97
CA THR A 102 -9.08 9.61 14.67
C THR A 102 -9.27 11.09 14.44
N GLY A 103 -10.51 11.57 14.39
CA GLY A 103 -10.78 12.98 14.18
C GLY A 103 -12.22 13.25 13.77
N GLU A 104 -12.41 14.36 13.06
CA GLU A 104 -13.73 14.86 12.67
C GLU A 104 -14.01 14.56 11.18
N ILE A 105 -15.26 14.26 10.87
CA ILE A 105 -15.75 13.98 9.52
C ILE A 105 -16.67 15.12 9.10
N ILE A 106 -16.20 15.95 8.17
CA ILE A 106 -16.90 17.18 7.80
C ILE A 106 -17.47 17.05 6.38
N PRO A 107 -18.77 17.28 6.15
CA PRO A 107 -19.35 17.23 4.81
C PRO A 107 -18.74 18.30 3.90
N VAL A 108 -18.41 17.93 2.67
CA VAL A 108 -17.92 18.87 1.67
C VAL A 108 -19.09 19.73 1.19
N LYS A 109 -18.96 21.05 1.31
CA LYS A 109 -19.95 22.01 0.82
C LYS A 109 -20.20 21.83 -0.68
N GLU A 110 -21.46 21.92 -1.13
CA GLU A 110 -21.87 21.74 -2.52
C GLU A 110 -20.99 22.48 -3.52
N LYS A 111 -20.70 23.76 -3.27
CA LYS A 111 -19.82 24.61 -4.09
C LYS A 111 -18.38 24.10 -4.27
N ARG A 112 -17.95 23.08 -3.53
CA ARG A 112 -16.62 22.47 -3.60
C ARG A 112 -16.63 21.05 -4.16
N ILE A 113 -17.80 20.44 -4.35
CA ILE A 113 -17.94 19.05 -4.83
C ILE A 113 -17.33 18.91 -6.23
N GLU A 114 -17.70 19.79 -7.16
CA GLU A 114 -17.15 19.79 -8.53
C GLU A 114 -15.62 19.91 -8.53
N ALA A 115 -15.07 20.79 -7.69
CA ALA A 115 -13.63 20.96 -7.54
C ALA A 115 -12.91 19.78 -6.86
N VAL A 116 -13.63 18.90 -6.16
CA VAL A 116 -13.09 17.64 -5.62
C VAL A 116 -13.14 16.55 -6.69
N ASN A 117 -14.24 16.42 -7.41
CA ASN A 117 -14.37 15.44 -8.49
C ASN A 117 -13.36 15.70 -9.61
N LYS A 118 -13.21 16.95 -10.05
CA LYS A 118 -12.19 17.35 -11.02
C LYS A 118 -10.77 16.99 -10.58
N TYR A 119 -10.48 17.09 -9.28
CA TYR A 119 -9.17 16.68 -8.76
C TYR A 119 -8.96 15.16 -8.87
N VAL A 120 -10.00 14.36 -8.67
CA VAL A 120 -9.94 12.90 -8.87
C VAL A 120 -9.71 12.57 -10.34
N GLU A 121 -10.44 13.22 -11.26
CA GLU A 121 -10.23 13.11 -12.71
C GLU A 121 -8.79 13.42 -13.12
N GLU A 122 -8.26 14.56 -12.68
CA GLU A 122 -6.88 14.97 -12.96
C GLU A 122 -5.86 13.97 -12.40
N ALA A 123 -6.11 13.42 -11.20
CA ALA A 123 -5.23 12.42 -10.60
C ALA A 123 -5.23 11.09 -11.38
N ILE A 124 -6.40 10.64 -11.84
CA ILE A 124 -6.52 9.43 -12.68
C ILE A 124 -5.80 9.65 -14.01
N GLN A 125 -6.05 10.79 -14.68
CA GLN A 125 -5.40 11.10 -15.95
C GLN A 125 -3.89 11.21 -15.82
N SER A 126 -3.39 11.83 -14.74
CA SER A 126 -1.96 11.95 -14.48
C SER A 126 -1.29 10.59 -14.30
N GLU A 127 -1.91 9.68 -13.55
CA GLU A 127 -1.38 8.34 -13.32
C GLU A 127 -1.41 7.50 -14.61
N MET A 128 -2.51 7.56 -15.38
CA MET A 128 -2.60 6.89 -16.68
C MET A 128 -1.56 7.39 -17.69
N ARG A 129 -1.30 8.70 -17.74
CA ARG A 129 -0.23 9.27 -18.59
C ARG A 129 1.13 8.80 -18.13
N ALA A 130 1.41 8.82 -16.82
CA ALA A 130 2.67 8.33 -16.28
C ALA A 130 2.94 6.86 -16.65
N ILE A 131 1.91 6.00 -16.66
CA ILE A 131 2.03 4.62 -17.15
C ILE A 131 2.32 4.57 -18.66
N SER A 132 1.55 5.33 -19.45
CA SER A 132 1.67 5.34 -20.91
C SER A 132 3.04 5.84 -21.40
N ASP A 133 3.56 6.87 -20.74
CA ASP A 133 4.82 7.54 -21.10
C ASP A 133 6.04 6.84 -20.49
N SER A 134 5.83 5.83 -19.63
CA SER A 134 6.92 5.11 -18.99
C SER A 134 7.71 4.23 -19.96
N PRO A 135 9.02 4.05 -19.74
CA PRO A 135 9.83 3.13 -20.54
C PRO A 135 9.29 1.70 -20.49
N TYR A 136 9.67 0.90 -21.48
CA TYR A 136 9.22 -0.49 -21.59
C TYR A 136 9.52 -1.33 -20.32
N SER A 137 10.66 -1.08 -19.68
CA SER A 137 11.05 -1.72 -18.41
C SER A 137 9.96 -1.58 -17.34
N VAL A 138 9.52 -0.36 -17.08
CA VAL A 138 8.46 -0.02 -16.12
C VAL A 138 7.12 -0.55 -16.61
N ARG A 139 6.76 -0.27 -17.87
CA ARG A 139 5.47 -0.62 -18.44
C ARG A 139 5.24 -2.14 -18.42
N SER A 140 6.27 -2.94 -18.66
CA SER A 140 6.18 -4.40 -18.67
C SER A 140 5.88 -5.00 -17.28
N ILE A 141 6.26 -4.33 -16.20
CA ILE A 141 5.91 -4.74 -14.83
C ILE A 141 4.47 -4.29 -14.54
N LEU A 142 4.17 -3.01 -14.79
CA LEU A 142 2.86 -2.44 -14.48
C LEU A 142 1.73 -3.09 -15.29
N SER A 143 1.96 -3.48 -16.55
CA SER A 143 0.97 -4.15 -17.40
C SER A 143 0.66 -5.58 -16.96
N SER A 144 1.55 -6.22 -16.20
CA SER A 144 1.35 -7.59 -15.69
C SER A 144 0.51 -7.63 -14.41
N SER A 145 0.24 -6.47 -13.80
CA SER A 145 -0.61 -6.36 -12.61
C SER A 145 -2.09 -6.60 -12.92
N ASP A 146 -2.84 -7.12 -11.95
CA ASP A 146 -4.29 -7.23 -12.02
C ASP A 146 -4.96 -5.88 -11.98
N HIS A 147 -5.64 -5.55 -13.07
CA HIS A 147 -6.55 -4.42 -13.12
C HIS A 147 -7.67 -4.53 -12.07
N MET A 148 -8.12 -5.75 -11.71
CA MET A 148 -9.21 -5.93 -10.74
C MET A 148 -8.82 -5.65 -9.28
N TYR A 149 -7.56 -5.87 -8.89
CA TYR A 149 -7.11 -5.77 -7.50
C TYR A 149 -6.13 -4.62 -7.25
N ALA A 150 -5.37 -4.21 -8.26
CA ALA A 150 -4.28 -3.24 -8.13
C ALA A 150 -4.60 -1.87 -8.78
N SER A 151 -5.55 -1.79 -9.73
CA SER A 151 -5.86 -0.55 -10.45
C SER A 151 -6.67 0.43 -9.59
N ARG A 152 -5.93 1.26 -8.84
CA ARG A 152 -6.45 2.47 -8.18
C ARG A 152 -7.25 3.33 -9.14
N CYS A 153 -6.72 3.52 -10.35
CA CYS A 153 -7.35 4.34 -11.39
C CYS A 153 -8.73 3.83 -11.78
N GLU A 154 -8.90 2.53 -12.07
CA GLU A 154 -10.22 1.98 -12.43
C GLU A 154 -11.22 2.12 -11.29
N SER A 155 -10.81 1.78 -10.07
CA SER A 155 -11.69 1.93 -8.90
C SER A 155 -12.15 3.37 -8.64
N LEU A 156 -11.32 4.36 -8.99
CA LEU A 156 -11.64 5.78 -8.85
C LEU A 156 -12.42 6.33 -10.05
N LYS A 157 -12.27 5.76 -11.26
CA LYS A 157 -13.12 6.10 -12.42
C LYS A 157 -14.59 5.87 -12.12
N ASP A 158 -14.93 4.78 -11.43
CA ASP A 158 -16.31 4.52 -10.97
C ASP A 158 -16.92 5.68 -10.15
N LEU A 159 -16.10 6.43 -9.41
CA LEU A 159 -16.56 7.58 -8.61
C LEU A 159 -16.87 8.82 -9.46
N VAL A 160 -16.18 8.95 -10.59
CA VAL A 160 -16.25 10.09 -11.50
C VAL A 160 -17.32 9.87 -12.56
N ASP A 161 -17.35 8.69 -13.16
CA ASP A 161 -18.21 8.34 -14.29
C ASP A 161 -19.69 8.21 -13.88
N GLY A 162 -20.00 8.46 -12.61
CA GLY A 162 -21.37 8.57 -12.11
C GLY A 162 -22.13 7.26 -12.25
N GLY A 163 -21.53 6.15 -11.78
CA GLY A 163 -22.18 4.85 -11.74
C GLY A 163 -23.54 4.88 -11.03
N ASN A 164 -24.22 3.74 -10.93
CA ASN A 164 -25.58 3.67 -10.36
C ASN A 164 -25.70 4.12 -8.89
N GLU A 165 -24.57 4.25 -8.18
CA GLU A 165 -24.51 4.60 -6.77
C GLU A 165 -24.18 6.09 -6.59
N LYS A 166 -24.99 6.79 -5.78
CA LYS A 166 -24.74 8.19 -5.40
C LYS A 166 -23.91 8.26 -4.13
N TYR A 167 -23.02 9.23 -4.06
CA TYR A 167 -22.09 9.41 -2.95
C TYR A 167 -22.21 10.79 -2.31
N VAL A 168 -22.11 10.83 -0.99
CA VAL A 168 -21.84 12.03 -0.22
C VAL A 168 -20.34 12.12 0.03
N ILE A 169 -19.75 13.28 -0.28
CA ILE A 169 -18.32 13.52 -0.09
C ILE A 169 -18.06 14.14 1.28
N TYR A 170 -17.22 13.49 2.07
CA TYR A 170 -16.74 14.00 3.35
C TYR A 170 -15.25 14.31 3.30
N LYS A 171 -14.81 15.22 4.16
CA LYS A 171 -13.41 15.50 4.45
C LYS A 171 -13.09 15.01 5.85
N PHE A 172 -12.13 14.11 5.98
CA PHE A 172 -11.62 13.67 7.27
C PHE A 172 -10.54 14.64 7.77
N VAL A 173 -10.71 15.15 8.99
CA VAL A 173 -9.75 16.03 9.67
C VAL A 173 -9.09 15.23 10.79
N PRO A 174 -7.89 14.65 10.54
CA PRO A 174 -7.22 13.85 11.55
C PRO A 174 -6.72 14.71 12.71
N SER A 175 -6.92 14.21 13.92
CA SER A 175 -6.47 14.76 15.20
C SER A 175 -5.41 13.88 15.87
N SER A 176 -5.43 12.57 15.59
CA SER A 176 -4.39 11.62 16.00
C SER A 176 -4.10 10.62 14.88
N CYS A 177 -2.95 9.98 14.96
CA CYS A 177 -2.50 8.94 14.04
C CYS A 177 -1.82 7.82 14.81
N MET A 178 -2.24 6.58 14.57
CA MET A 178 -1.59 5.37 15.07
C MET A 178 -1.10 4.51 13.92
N PHE A 179 0.18 4.16 13.97
CA PHE A 179 0.74 3.09 13.17
C PHE A 179 0.49 1.75 13.87
N ILE A 180 0.11 0.73 13.13
CA ILE A 180 -0.07 -0.64 13.61
C ILE A 180 0.77 -1.54 12.71
N ASP A 181 1.73 -2.26 13.29
CA ASP A 181 2.60 -3.14 12.53
C ASP A 181 1.97 -4.51 12.23
N ALA A 182 2.67 -5.33 11.46
CA ALA A 182 2.24 -6.66 11.06
C ALA A 182 2.06 -7.66 12.21
N ASN A 183 2.61 -7.36 13.40
CA ASN A 183 2.44 -8.15 14.62
C ASN A 183 1.31 -7.61 15.51
N GLY A 184 0.66 -6.51 15.10
CA GLY A 184 -0.40 -5.85 15.86
C GLY A 184 0.10 -4.85 16.91
N ALA A 185 1.41 -4.61 17.01
CA ALA A 185 1.91 -3.58 17.91
C ALA A 185 1.56 -2.20 17.36
N ASN A 186 1.10 -1.31 18.23
CA ASN A 186 0.69 0.04 17.87
C ASN A 186 1.69 1.09 18.37
N ARG A 187 1.82 2.18 17.61
CA ARG A 187 2.66 3.33 17.94
C ARG A 187 1.94 4.61 17.52
N GLU A 188 1.73 5.50 18.48
CA GLU A 188 1.20 6.82 18.21
C GLU A 188 2.24 7.68 17.49
N ILE A 189 1.79 8.41 16.47
CA ILE A 189 2.62 9.30 15.66
C ILE A 189 2.20 10.73 15.92
N ASP A 190 3.16 11.57 16.26
CA ASP A 190 2.93 13.00 16.42
C ASP A 190 2.43 13.62 15.10
N MET A 191 1.29 14.32 15.16
CA MET A 191 0.64 14.89 13.98
C MET A 191 1.50 15.93 13.27
N LYS A 192 2.34 16.69 13.98
CA LYS A 192 3.25 17.67 13.36
C LYS A 192 4.36 16.96 12.60
N VAL A 193 4.87 15.85 13.13
CA VAL A 193 5.85 15.00 12.42
C VAL A 193 5.20 14.42 11.17
N LEU A 194 3.98 13.87 11.30
CA LEU A 194 3.23 13.32 10.17
C LEU A 194 2.98 14.38 9.08
N GLU A 195 2.62 15.60 9.43
CA GLU A 195 2.38 16.68 8.49
C GLU A 195 3.63 17.11 7.72
N LEU A 196 4.80 17.10 8.37
CA LEU A 196 6.09 17.44 7.77
C LEU A 196 6.70 16.29 6.96
N SER A 197 6.33 15.05 7.26
CA SER A 197 6.79 13.86 6.52
C SER A 197 6.20 13.79 5.12
N LYS A 198 7.02 13.27 4.19
CA LYS A 198 6.61 12.91 2.83
C LYS A 198 6.32 11.42 2.76
N ALA A 199 5.45 11.03 1.84
CA ALA A 199 5.32 9.62 1.47
C ALA A 199 6.52 9.21 0.63
N ASP A 200 6.85 7.92 0.67
CA ASP A 200 7.77 7.32 -0.28
C ASP A 200 7.24 7.54 -1.73
N PRO A 201 8.09 8.01 -2.66
CA PRO A 201 7.70 8.20 -4.07
C PRO A 201 7.14 6.95 -4.76
N LEU A 202 7.58 5.76 -4.36
CA LEU A 202 7.07 4.48 -4.86
C LEU A 202 5.74 4.08 -4.23
N GLY A 203 5.31 4.75 -3.16
CA GLY A 203 4.10 4.41 -2.43
C GLY A 203 2.87 4.23 -3.33
N ALA A 204 2.62 5.16 -4.25
CA ALA A 204 1.50 5.09 -5.18
C ALA A 204 1.60 3.92 -6.19
N TRP A 205 2.81 3.45 -6.47
CA TRP A 205 3.11 2.39 -7.45
C TRP A 205 3.32 1.01 -6.82
N SER A 206 3.58 0.98 -5.50
CA SER A 206 3.99 -0.21 -4.76
C SER A 206 3.12 -1.43 -5.03
N THR A 207 1.79 -1.30 -4.95
CA THR A 207 0.86 -2.40 -5.22
C THR A 207 1.03 -2.97 -6.63
N ASN A 208 1.15 -2.11 -7.65
CA ASN A 208 1.25 -2.53 -9.05
C ASN A 208 2.60 -3.19 -9.33
N ILE A 209 3.68 -2.64 -8.75
CA ILE A 209 5.03 -3.21 -8.86
C ILE A 209 5.05 -4.60 -8.24
N VAL A 210 4.61 -4.71 -6.98
CA VAL A 210 4.61 -5.97 -6.24
C VAL A 210 3.72 -7.02 -6.91
N ASP A 211 2.52 -6.65 -7.36
CA ASP A 211 1.64 -7.60 -8.07
C ASP A 211 2.22 -8.01 -9.43
N GLY A 212 2.71 -7.06 -10.22
CA GLY A 212 3.28 -7.32 -11.55
C GLY A 212 4.49 -8.26 -11.49
N ILE A 213 5.39 -8.06 -10.53
CA ILE A 213 6.55 -8.94 -10.31
C ILE A 213 6.10 -10.34 -9.87
N ASN A 214 5.17 -10.43 -8.92
CA ASN A 214 4.74 -11.71 -8.36
C ASN A 214 3.88 -12.54 -9.31
N LYS A 215 3.25 -11.91 -10.31
CA LYS A 215 2.48 -12.61 -11.36
C LYS A 215 3.34 -13.10 -12.51
N ASP A 216 4.48 -12.46 -12.76
CA ASP A 216 5.41 -12.85 -13.80
C ASP A 216 6.28 -14.02 -13.31
N GLU A 217 6.09 -15.21 -13.87
CA GLU A 217 6.84 -16.40 -13.46
C GLU A 217 8.37 -16.25 -13.60
N SER A 218 8.83 -15.55 -14.63
CA SER A 218 10.28 -15.39 -14.88
C SER A 218 10.90 -14.51 -13.83
N ARG A 219 10.23 -13.40 -13.48
CA ARG A 219 10.67 -12.51 -12.39
C ARG A 219 10.59 -13.17 -11.04
N ARG A 220 9.52 -13.94 -10.78
CA ARG A 220 9.40 -14.77 -9.56
C ARG A 220 10.55 -15.76 -9.41
N ARG A 221 11.00 -16.38 -10.51
CA ARG A 221 12.21 -17.23 -10.51
C ARG A 221 13.48 -16.42 -10.28
N ALA A 222 13.59 -15.22 -10.84
CA ALA A 222 14.72 -14.33 -10.56
C ALA A 222 14.81 -14.00 -9.06
N LEU A 223 13.69 -13.77 -8.36
CA LEU A 223 13.66 -13.57 -6.91
C LEU A 223 14.22 -14.77 -6.12
N ILE A 224 14.02 -16.00 -6.60
CA ILE A 224 14.65 -17.20 -6.00
C ILE A 224 16.16 -17.15 -6.20
N LEU A 225 16.62 -16.82 -7.40
CA LEU A 225 18.04 -16.70 -7.69
C LEU A 225 18.68 -15.54 -6.93
N PHE A 226 17.94 -14.48 -6.60
CA PHE A 226 18.41 -13.40 -5.74
C PHE A 226 18.71 -13.89 -4.32
N CYS A 227 17.85 -14.76 -3.77
CA CYS A 227 18.08 -15.38 -2.47
C CYS A 227 19.39 -16.18 -2.50
N LEU A 228 19.63 -16.94 -3.57
CA LEU A 228 20.83 -17.74 -3.69
C LEU A 228 22.09 -16.87 -3.89
N TYR A 229 22.05 -15.93 -4.82
CA TYR A 229 23.23 -15.17 -5.22
C TYR A 229 23.65 -14.10 -4.19
N TYR A 230 22.70 -13.30 -3.68
CA TYR A 230 23.02 -12.19 -2.79
C TYR A 230 22.99 -12.56 -1.31
N LEU A 231 22.22 -13.58 -0.93
CA LEU A 231 22.06 -13.97 0.47
C LEU A 231 22.64 -15.34 0.82
N ASP A 232 23.12 -16.11 -0.17
CA ASP A 232 23.56 -17.51 -0.01
C ASP A 232 22.47 -18.42 0.59
N ILE A 233 21.21 -18.20 0.16
CA ILE A 233 20.03 -18.89 0.67
C ILE A 233 19.34 -19.67 -0.45
N ASN A 234 19.21 -20.99 -0.26
CA ASN A 234 18.48 -21.85 -1.17
C ASN A 234 16.97 -21.82 -0.90
N ALA A 235 16.28 -20.83 -1.47
CA ALA A 235 14.83 -20.73 -1.42
C ALA A 235 14.16 -21.65 -2.46
N ARG A 236 13.10 -22.36 -2.07
CA ARG A 236 12.25 -23.11 -3.02
C ARG A 236 11.25 -22.24 -3.77
N ASP A 237 10.89 -21.12 -3.17
CA ASP A 237 9.94 -20.16 -3.73
C ASP A 237 10.19 -18.77 -3.14
N ALA A 238 9.79 -17.72 -3.85
CA ALA A 238 9.98 -16.34 -3.41
C ALA A 238 8.86 -15.41 -3.89
N TYR A 239 8.49 -14.46 -3.04
CA TYR A 239 7.55 -13.40 -3.36
C TYR A 239 8.08 -12.04 -2.89
N MET A 240 7.98 -11.03 -3.73
CA MET A 240 8.18 -9.65 -3.29
C MET A 240 7.00 -9.22 -2.41
N VAL A 241 7.25 -8.54 -1.29
CA VAL A 241 6.20 -8.17 -0.31
C VAL A 241 5.97 -6.66 -0.27
N SER A 242 7.04 -5.89 -0.32
CA SER A 242 7.00 -4.42 -0.30
C SER A 242 8.20 -3.84 -1.03
N VAL A 243 8.05 -2.60 -1.49
CA VAL A 243 9.08 -1.80 -2.16
C VAL A 243 9.12 -0.40 -1.56
N ASP A 244 10.30 0.19 -1.53
CA ASP A 244 10.55 1.58 -1.17
C ASP A 244 11.81 2.08 -1.88
N THR A 245 12.18 3.35 -1.71
CA THR A 245 13.35 3.92 -2.42
C THR A 245 14.68 3.27 -2.04
N LYS A 246 14.75 2.48 -0.96
CA LYS A 246 15.97 1.81 -0.50
C LYS A 246 16.06 0.36 -0.98
N GLY A 247 15.06 -0.16 -1.68
CA GLY A 247 15.02 -1.54 -2.13
C GLY A 247 13.67 -2.20 -1.88
N PHE A 248 13.69 -3.48 -1.51
CA PHE A 248 12.47 -4.26 -1.39
C PHE A 248 12.57 -5.37 -0.33
N ASP A 249 11.41 -5.78 0.17
CA ASP A 249 11.27 -6.92 1.07
C ASP A 249 10.78 -8.13 0.27
N LEU A 250 11.33 -9.30 0.59
CA LEU A 250 11.06 -10.57 -0.07
C LEU A 250 10.70 -11.62 0.98
N LEU A 251 9.66 -12.42 0.71
CA LEU A 251 9.34 -13.62 1.47
C LEU A 251 9.87 -14.85 0.72
N GLY A 252 10.89 -15.50 1.28
CA GLY A 252 11.51 -16.69 0.73
C GLY A 252 11.09 -17.94 1.49
N LYS A 253 10.78 -19.02 0.76
CA LYS A 253 10.47 -20.33 1.33
C LYS A 253 11.76 -21.12 1.49
N VAL A 254 12.27 -21.22 2.71
CA VAL A 254 13.58 -21.77 3.05
C VAL A 254 13.45 -23.00 3.97
N PRO A 255 14.46 -23.89 4.03
CA PRO A 255 14.45 -25.01 4.98
C PRO A 255 14.28 -24.53 6.42
N SER A 256 13.53 -25.29 7.23
CA SER A 256 13.39 -25.04 8.67
C SER A 256 14.71 -25.31 9.39
N GLU A 257 15.16 -24.39 10.24
CA GLU A 257 16.35 -24.58 11.09
C GLU A 257 16.01 -25.33 12.39
N GLU A 258 14.74 -25.30 12.82
CA GLU A 258 14.29 -25.77 14.13
C GLU A 258 13.83 -27.23 14.14
N GLU A 259 13.46 -27.78 12.99
CA GLU A 259 12.94 -29.14 12.86
C GLU A 259 13.88 -29.98 11.98
N ALA A 260 14.35 -31.10 12.52
CA ALA A 260 15.15 -32.06 11.77
C ALA A 260 14.28 -32.74 10.70
N GLY A 261 14.21 -32.17 9.49
CA GLY A 261 13.45 -32.71 8.36
C GLY A 261 13.35 -31.80 7.12
N ASP A 262 12.68 -32.30 6.07
CA ASP A 262 12.38 -31.65 4.77
C ASP A 262 11.36 -30.48 4.87
N GLU A 263 11.15 -29.92 6.05
CA GLU A 263 10.14 -28.89 6.29
C GLU A 263 10.64 -27.50 5.86
N TYR A 264 9.75 -26.71 5.26
CA TYR A 264 10.05 -25.38 4.75
C TYR A 264 9.22 -24.33 5.46
N GLN A 265 9.88 -23.25 5.85
CA GLN A 265 9.26 -22.07 6.46
C GLN A 265 9.39 -20.84 5.55
N TRP A 266 8.46 -19.91 5.70
CA TRP A 266 8.51 -18.61 5.03
C TRP A 266 9.26 -17.61 5.91
N ARG A 267 10.34 -17.05 5.38
CA ARG A 267 11.17 -16.05 6.06
C ARG A 267 11.25 -14.78 5.22
N GLU A 268 11.26 -13.64 5.89
CA GLU A 268 11.34 -12.33 5.27
C GLU A 268 12.80 -11.86 5.20
N PHE A 269 13.18 -11.34 4.04
CA PHE A 269 14.51 -10.84 3.73
C PHE A 269 14.40 -9.43 3.16
N ARG A 270 15.34 -8.56 3.55
CA ARG A 270 15.43 -7.21 3.03
C ARG A 270 16.58 -7.13 2.04
N PHE A 271 16.28 -6.74 0.81
CA PHE A 271 17.26 -6.35 -0.18
C PHE A 271 17.42 -4.83 -0.14
N GLN A 272 18.66 -4.37 0.05
CA GLN A 272 18.99 -2.95 0.06
C GLN A 272 19.78 -2.62 -1.19
N PHE A 273 19.39 -1.54 -1.86
CA PHE A 273 20.20 -0.95 -2.92
C PHE A 273 21.38 -0.21 -2.32
N GLU A 274 22.47 -0.10 -3.07
CA GLU A 274 23.64 0.70 -2.67
C GLU A 274 23.29 2.18 -2.56
N GLU A 275 22.44 2.68 -3.47
CA GLU A 275 21.94 4.04 -3.49
C GLU A 275 20.41 4.09 -3.50
N GLU A 276 19.83 5.11 -2.85
CA GLU A 276 18.38 5.33 -2.88
C GLU A 276 17.91 5.73 -4.28
N VAL A 277 16.92 5.00 -4.80
CA VAL A 277 16.28 5.34 -6.08
C VAL A 277 15.31 6.50 -5.91
N LYS A 278 15.20 7.33 -6.95
CA LYS A 278 14.44 8.59 -6.89
C LYS A 278 12.96 8.41 -7.23
N ASP A 279 12.65 7.43 -8.08
CA ASP A 279 11.32 7.21 -8.64
C ASP A 279 11.15 5.75 -9.12
N VAL A 280 9.96 5.47 -9.66
CA VAL A 280 9.58 4.14 -10.15
C VAL A 280 10.43 3.68 -11.33
N GLU A 281 10.92 4.58 -12.16
CA GLU A 281 11.76 4.23 -13.31
C GLU A 281 13.12 3.76 -12.84
N ALA A 282 13.76 4.52 -11.95
CA ALA A 282 15.02 4.15 -11.32
C ALA A 282 14.90 2.82 -10.55
N PHE A 283 13.80 2.60 -9.83
CA PHE A 283 13.55 1.32 -9.15
C PHE A 283 13.51 0.14 -10.13
N CYS A 284 12.68 0.25 -11.19
CA CYS A 284 12.53 -0.82 -12.17
C CYS A 284 13.83 -1.08 -12.94
N HIS A 285 14.61 -0.03 -13.23
CA HIS A 285 15.92 -0.16 -13.87
C HIS A 285 16.88 -0.94 -12.98
N GLN A 286 17.02 -0.54 -11.71
CA GLN A 286 17.87 -1.23 -10.73
C GLN A 286 17.48 -2.70 -10.58
N LEU A 287 16.18 -3.00 -10.50
CA LEU A 287 15.69 -4.37 -10.40
C LEU A 287 16.09 -5.20 -11.64
N MET A 288 15.94 -4.64 -12.84
CA MET A 288 16.34 -5.33 -14.08
C MET A 288 17.84 -5.57 -14.18
N GLU A 289 18.67 -4.63 -13.72
CA GLU A 289 20.12 -4.83 -13.65
C GLU A 289 20.46 -6.00 -12.72
N MET A 290 19.82 -6.08 -11.55
CA MET A 290 19.97 -7.20 -10.63
C MET A 290 19.50 -8.53 -11.26
N GLU A 291 18.38 -8.52 -11.98
CA GLU A 291 17.89 -9.69 -12.72
C GLU A 291 18.91 -10.17 -13.75
N GLN A 292 19.47 -9.25 -14.54
CA GLN A 292 20.46 -9.57 -15.57
C GLN A 292 21.79 -10.06 -14.98
N GLU A 293 22.26 -9.45 -13.90
CA GLU A 293 23.48 -9.88 -13.20
C GLU A 293 23.37 -11.34 -12.77
N VAL A 294 22.25 -11.68 -12.14
CA VAL A 294 22.00 -13.01 -11.62
C VAL A 294 21.83 -14.03 -12.75
N VAL A 295 21.08 -13.68 -13.80
CA VAL A 295 20.95 -14.54 -14.98
C VAL A 295 22.32 -14.81 -15.60
N ASN A 296 23.13 -13.78 -15.87
CA ASN A 296 24.47 -13.94 -16.44
C ASN A 296 25.33 -14.86 -15.59
N LYS A 297 25.31 -14.65 -14.27
CA LYS A 297 26.06 -15.50 -13.34
C LYS A 297 25.65 -16.97 -13.42
N PHE A 298 24.37 -17.29 -13.52
CA PHE A 298 23.93 -18.68 -13.59
C PHE A 298 24.02 -19.27 -15.01
N THR A 299 23.95 -18.46 -16.07
CA THR A 299 24.15 -18.92 -17.45
C THR A 299 25.62 -19.19 -17.77
N ASP A 300 26.54 -18.37 -17.26
CA ASP A 300 27.99 -18.54 -17.51
C ASP A 300 28.56 -19.79 -16.83
N HIS A 301 27.87 -20.34 -15.82
CA HIS A 301 28.25 -21.57 -15.12
C HIS A 301 27.51 -22.81 -15.64
N THR A 302 26.45 -22.64 -16.43
CA THR A 302 25.83 -23.73 -17.19
C THR A 302 26.39 -23.72 -18.60
N GLY A 303 27.57 -24.33 -18.79
CA GLY A 303 28.12 -24.59 -20.12
C GLY A 303 27.21 -25.51 -20.95
N LEU A 304 26.15 -24.93 -21.51
CA LEU A 304 25.34 -25.45 -22.60
C LEU A 304 25.65 -24.66 -23.86
#